data_AF-A0A1Y3BMN4-F1
#
_entry.id   AF-A0A1Y3BMN4-F1
#
_cell.length_a   1.000
_cell.length_b   1.000
_cell.length_c   1.000
_cell.angle_alpha   90.00
_cell.angle_beta   90.00
_cell.angle_gamma   90.00
#
_symmetry.space_group_name_H-M   'P 1'
#
loop_
_entity.id
_entity.type
_entity.pdbx_description
1 polymer ?
#
loop_
_entity_poly.entity_id
_entity_poly.type
_entity_poly.pdbx_seq_one_letter_code
_entity_poly.pdbx_strand_id
1 'polypeptide(L)' 'MIEGITKVSTKDQMLIKDDQPMDDHKTVAEYNLTVTTAKAQAPATIGLCFR' A
#
# COMPACT_ATOMS: atom_id res chain seq x y z
N MET A 1 -5.44 2.15 -9.14
CA MET A 1 -4.97 3.55 -9.14
C MET A 1 -3.46 3.65 -9.31
N ILE A 2 -2.65 2.88 -8.55
CA ILE A 2 -1.18 2.91 -8.66
C ILE A 2 -0.68 2.51 -10.05
N GLU A 3 -1.24 1.46 -10.67
CA GLU A 3 -0.99 1.10 -12.08
C GLU A 3 -1.21 2.28 -13.04
N GLY A 4 -2.25 3.10 -12.83
CA GLY A 4 -2.52 4.26 -13.68
C GLY A 4 -1.47 5.38 -13.56
N ILE A 5 -0.80 5.48 -12.41
CA ILE A 5 0.23 6.49 -12.13
C ILE A 5 1.60 5.97 -12.60
N THR A 6 1.95 4.75 -12.21
CA THR A 6 3.27 4.14 -12.47
C THR A 6 3.39 3.52 -13.85
N LYS A 7 2.26 3.25 -14.52
CA LYS A 7 2.16 2.52 -15.80
C LYS A 7 2.70 1.08 -15.75
N VAL A 8 2.81 0.50 -14.55
CA VAL A 8 3.21 -0.89 -14.30
C VAL A 8 1.96 -1.69 -13.94
N SER A 9 1.81 -2.92 -14.43
CA SER A 9 0.64 -3.75 -14.10
C SER A 9 0.60 -4.08 -12.61
N THR A 10 -0.60 -4.18 -12.03
CA THR A 10 -0.78 -4.52 -10.61
C THR A 10 -0.15 -5.87 -10.23
N LYS A 11 -0.05 -6.81 -11.18
CA LYS A 11 0.58 -8.13 -10.98
C LYS A 11 2.10 -8.05 -10.76
N ASP A 12 2.71 -6.98 -11.25
CA ASP A 12 4.14 -6.70 -11.15
C ASP A 12 4.43 -5.72 -10.01
N GLN A 13 3.42 -5.41 -9.19
CA GLN A 13 3.55 -4.55 -8.02
C GLN A 13 3.44 -5.37 -6.74
N MET A 14 4.21 -5.00 -5.73
CA MET A 14 4.11 -5.52 -4.37
C MET A 14 4.09 -4.36 -3.39
N LEU A 15 3.05 -4.30 -2.56
CA LEU A 15 2.95 -3.32 -1.48
C LEU A 15 3.53 -3.89 -0.20
N ILE A 16 4.28 -3.07 0.53
CA ILE A 16 4.96 -3.45 1.77
C ILE A 16 4.62 -2.43 2.85
N LYS A 17 4.23 -2.91 4.03
CA LYS A 17 4.00 -2.09 5.22
C LYS A 17 4.83 -2.64 6.36
N ASP A 18 5.70 -1.81 6.94
CA ASP A 18 6.56 -2.18 8.09
C ASP A 18 7.28 -3.53 7.86
N ASP A 19 7.90 -3.68 6.69
CA ASP A 19 8.59 -4.90 6.20
C ASP A 19 7.70 -6.13 5.93
N GLN A 20 6.38 -6.00 6.07
CA GLN A 20 5.42 -7.05 5.73
C GLN A 20 4.81 -6.84 4.33
N PRO A 21 4.88 -7.82 3.42
CA PRO A 21 4.17 -7.76 2.15
C PRO A 21 2.65 -7.83 2.37
N MET A 22 1.91 -7.00 1.66
CA MET A 22 0.45 -6.95 1.72
C MET A 22 -0.17 -7.98 0.77
N ASP A 23 -1.23 -8.61 1.26
CA ASP A 23 -2.14 -9.51 0.57
C ASP A 23 -3.28 -8.73 -0.11
N ASP A 24 -3.53 -9.05 -1.39
CA ASP A 24 -4.57 -8.44 -2.24
C ASP A 24 -5.99 -8.71 -1.72
N HIS A 25 -6.21 -9.76 -0.94
CA HIS A 25 -7.52 -10.11 -0.38
C HIS A 25 -7.81 -9.40 0.95
N LYS A 26 -6.82 -8.72 1.53
CA LYS A 26 -6.97 -8.02 2.81
C LYS A 26 -7.20 -6.53 2.61
N THR A 27 -7.99 -5.95 3.50
CA THR A 27 -8.23 -4.51 3.50
C THR A 27 -7.05 -3.74 4.07
N VAL A 28 -6.87 -2.48 3.67
CA VAL A 28 -5.82 -1.61 4.23
C VAL A 28 -5.97 -1.40 5.75
N ALA A 29 -7.20 -1.46 6.27
CA ALA A 29 -7.49 -1.34 7.69
C ALA A 29 -6.86 -2.47 8.52
N GLU A 30 -6.76 -3.68 7.96
CA GLU A 30 -6.09 -4.82 8.60
C GLU A 30 -4.57 -4.62 8.75
N TYR A 31 -3.98 -3.69 7.99
CA TYR A 31 -2.57 -3.28 8.11
C TYR A 31 -2.40 -2.01 8.95
N ASN A 32 -3.37 -1.71 9.84
CA ASN A 32 -3.40 -0.52 10.67
C ASN A 32 -3.33 0.79 9.86
N LEU A 33 -3.87 0.80 8.63
CA LEU A 33 -4.05 2.02 7.85
C LEU A 33 -5.51 2.49 8.01
N THR A 34 -5.76 3.24 9.08
CA THR A 34 -7.08 3.74 9.44
C THR A 34 -7.08 5.27 9.47
N VAL A 35 -8.26 5.88 9.65
CA VAL A 35 -8.41 7.34 9.77
C VAL A 35 -7.62 7.91 10.95
N THR A 36 -7.34 7.12 11.98
CA THR A 36 -6.59 7.57 13.15
C THR A 36 -5.08 7.45 12.98
N THR A 37 -4.59 6.50 12.17
CA THR A 37 -3.16 6.23 11.97
C THR A 37 -2.59 6.81 10.67
N ALA A 38 -3.40 7.00 9.63
CA ALA A 38 -3.02 7.55 8.34
C ALA A 38 -3.76 8.89 8.09
N LYS A 39 -3.48 9.89 8.92
CA LYS A 39 -4.14 11.20 8.85
C LYS A 39 -3.58 12.03 7.68
N ALA A 40 -4.35 12.98 7.16
CA ALA A 40 -3.88 13.83 6.06
C ALA A 40 -2.61 14.63 6.40
N GLN A 41 -2.51 15.14 7.64
CA GLN A 41 -1.32 15.86 8.12
C GLN A 41 -0.14 14.96 8.50
N ALA A 42 -0.37 13.65 8.59
CA ALA A 42 0.62 12.65 8.96
C ALA A 42 0.27 11.32 8.26
N PRO A 43 0.50 11.25 6.93
CA PRO A 43 0.12 10.09 6.14
C PRO A 43 0.98 8.89 6.53
N ALA A 44 0.39 7.70 6.44
CA ALA A 44 1.16 6.47 6.61
C ALA A 44 1.97 6.16 5.35
N THR A 45 3.18 5.64 5.54
CA THR A 45 4.05 5.22 4.43
C THR A 45 3.75 3.78 4.03
N ILE A 46 3.76 3.52 2.72
CA ILE A 46 3.67 2.19 2.13
C ILE A 46 4.81 2.08 1.12
N GLY A 47 5.59 1.00 1.23
CA GLY A 47 6.61 0.65 0.25
C GLY A 47 5.96 0.08 -1.00
N LEU A 48 6.45 0.47 -2.17
CA LEU A 48 6.07 -0.09 -3.46
C LEU A 48 7.30 -0.71 -4.10
N CYS A 49 7.23 -2.01 -4.40
CA CYS A 49 8.27 -2.72 -5.15
C CYS A 49 7.71 -3.16 -6.50
N PHE A 50 8.54 -3.06 -7.54
CA PHE A 50 8.27 -3.65 -8.84
C PHE A 50 9.02 -4.97 -8.98
N ARG A 51 8.42 -5.94 -9.67
CA ARG A 51 9.07 -7.18 -10.06
C ARG A 51 9.88 -7.02 -11.35
#